data_AF-A0A9N9D9L8-F1
#
_entry.id   AF-A0A9N9D9L8-F1
#
_cell.length_a   1.000
_cell.length_b   1.000
_cell.length_c   1.000
_cell.angle_alpha   90.00
_cell.angle_beta   90.00
_cell.angle_gamma   90.00
#
_symmetry.space_group_name_H-M   'P 1'
#
loop_
_entity.id
_entity.type
_entity.pdbx_description
1 polymer ?
#
loop_
_entity_poly.entity_id
_entity_poly.type
_entity_poly.pdbx_seq_one_letter_code
_entity_poly.pdbx_strand_id
1 'polypeptide(L)'
;MQSVINSTPEVVAGATEVAIGLSSLDTTKATLVAVGTVGEAIKPIEGGITTGNNQINTVLQEVILIKNQIDSIHEFKKSNLPIPESIKANKIEPNELTEPLGGKASDRRGKEEPYTLRKCLKQSIDVACIPTTLQDDNSQKAQRVQAQLTILGKLRDSPNILKFYGLSYVDNRLVKVFEWAEHGNLREVYNAYDISWTAKVNIALDICRGITFLHSCSILHHDIRCANIMMTARLEPKITNFEYARLTTDSTSNLTNITEIVHWLAPEKLRNANNQLYNMKCEVFSFGMLLWELAFEKIPYERWDMAKIKEYVLSNKREKITFGKENPDIQNLQKSYAKIIVSAWQDDPQIRASLQQIFLELHDLYTKYCVAGYNASPALKPDKTLDLDGTRAISVSDVGGLDLPDLDMEFSIDAIQEIIPLEDGIAAHKRKETNVAWECFNAHADLGNTTAKYWKGYYLWEGYAGQKDRVEASKLFKAAADDGLADAQLRYAFSLVGNPGTKFNKNVFIEYLTKAADNNNSTAQFNLGDLYIHGKLGVSKDELLGKKYLKLAALSSQPKAIEILQKLNINIYNDD
;
A
#
# COMPACT_ATOMS: atom_id res chain seq x y z
N MET A 1 -20.62 98.63 -5.67
CA MET A 1 -21.15 98.66 -7.05
C MET A 1 -20.83 97.30 -7.66
N GLN A 2 -21.70 96.28 -7.59
CA GLN A 2 -22.84 96.03 -8.49
C GLN A 2 -22.41 96.18 -9.96
N SER A 3 -22.54 95.22 -10.87
CA SER A 3 -23.64 94.26 -11.07
C SER A 3 -23.27 93.29 -12.25
N VAL A 4 -23.59 91.98 -12.23
CA VAL A 4 -24.73 91.32 -12.98
C VAL A 4 -24.42 91.04 -14.47
N ILE A 5 -24.74 89.95 -15.20
CA ILE A 5 -25.46 88.66 -15.04
C ILE A 5 -25.18 87.79 -16.31
N ASN A 6 -25.24 86.45 -16.15
CA ASN A 6 -25.57 85.32 -17.06
C ASN A 6 -25.39 85.36 -18.59
N SER A 7 -24.90 84.24 -19.16
CA SER A 7 -25.74 83.24 -19.86
C SER A 7 -24.91 82.08 -20.45
N THR A 8 -25.41 80.85 -20.27
CA THR A 8 -25.01 79.60 -20.96
C THR A 8 -25.63 79.53 -22.36
N PRO A 9 -25.12 78.67 -23.26
CA PRO A 9 -25.75 77.35 -23.42
C PRO A 9 -24.78 76.19 -23.73
N GLU A 10 -25.30 74.98 -23.46
CA GLU A 10 -24.75 73.64 -23.74
C GLU A 10 -24.54 73.37 -25.24
N VAL A 11 -23.47 72.64 -25.60
CA VAL A 11 -23.51 71.58 -26.63
C VAL A 11 -22.58 70.43 -26.22
N VAL A 12 -23.16 69.24 -26.28
CA VAL A 12 -22.68 67.91 -25.93
C VAL A 12 -21.71 67.35 -26.99
N ALA A 13 -20.59 66.75 -26.57
CA ALA A 13 -19.86 65.75 -27.35
C ALA A 13 -19.20 64.75 -26.40
N GLY A 14 -19.63 63.47 -26.52
CA GLY A 14 -19.42 62.42 -25.55
C GLY A 14 -18.00 61.88 -25.45
N ALA A 15 -17.57 61.62 -24.21
CA ALA A 15 -16.52 60.67 -23.89
C ALA A 15 -17.18 59.44 -23.27
N THR A 16 -17.09 58.31 -23.98
CA THR A 16 -17.51 57.00 -23.50
C THR A 16 -16.46 56.51 -22.50
N GLU A 17 -16.61 56.87 -21.23
CA GLU A 17 -15.80 56.27 -20.15
C GLU A 17 -16.36 54.89 -19.82
N VAL A 18 -15.56 53.88 -20.20
CA VAL A 18 -15.77 52.47 -19.90
C VAL A 18 -15.67 52.28 -18.39
N ALA A 19 -16.81 52.02 -17.75
CA ALA A 19 -16.91 51.62 -16.35
C ALA A 19 -16.30 50.22 -16.15
N ILE A 20 -14.99 50.15 -15.92
CA ILE A 20 -14.31 48.96 -15.39
C ILE A 20 -13.27 49.45 -14.39
N GLY A 21 -13.56 49.35 -13.08
CA GLY A 21 -12.54 49.72 -12.08
C GLY A 21 -12.92 49.80 -10.61
N LEU A 22 -14.17 49.54 -10.21
CA LEU A 22 -14.55 49.62 -8.78
C LEU A 22 -14.69 48.26 -8.08
N SER A 23 -14.84 47.14 -8.81
CA SER A 23 -14.92 45.82 -8.18
C SER A 23 -13.56 45.24 -7.77
N SER A 24 -12.47 45.54 -8.47
CA SER A 24 -11.15 44.97 -8.17
C SER A 24 -10.50 45.59 -6.93
N LEU A 25 -10.68 46.90 -6.67
CA LEU A 25 -10.11 47.57 -5.50
C LEU A 25 -10.76 47.14 -4.18
N ASP A 26 -12.08 46.96 -4.14
CA ASP A 26 -12.78 46.50 -2.93
C ASP A 26 -12.47 45.03 -2.59
N THR A 27 -12.34 44.18 -3.62
CA THR A 27 -11.93 42.78 -3.43
C THR A 27 -10.49 42.70 -2.91
N THR A 28 -9.60 43.57 -3.39
CA THR A 28 -8.20 43.62 -2.96
C THR A 28 -8.08 44.10 -1.52
N LYS A 29 -8.82 45.15 -1.13
CA LYS A 29 -8.87 45.63 0.28
C LYS A 29 -9.47 44.59 1.23
N ALA A 30 -10.57 43.94 0.86
CA ALA A 30 -11.18 42.90 1.69
C ALA A 30 -10.24 41.69 1.88
N THR A 31 -9.51 41.31 0.82
CA THR A 31 -8.49 40.26 0.88
C THR A 31 -7.32 40.64 1.79
N LEU A 32 -6.80 41.87 1.68
CA LEU A 32 -5.72 42.39 2.55
C LEU A 32 -6.13 42.45 4.02
N VAL A 33 -7.36 42.88 4.32
CA VAL A 33 -7.89 42.91 5.69
C VAL A 33 -8.02 41.49 6.26
N ALA A 34 -8.59 40.55 5.49
CA ALA A 34 -8.71 39.15 5.91
C ALA A 34 -7.33 38.49 6.14
N VAL A 35 -6.35 38.78 5.29
CA VAL A 35 -4.95 38.33 5.45
C VAL A 35 -4.33 38.90 6.73
N GLY A 36 -4.55 40.17 7.02
CA GLY A 36 -4.10 40.80 8.27
C GLY A 36 -4.74 40.17 9.50
N THR A 37 -6.07 40.01 9.51
CA THR A 37 -6.80 39.44 10.67
C THR A 37 -6.44 37.98 10.93
N VAL A 38 -6.24 37.17 9.87
CA VAL A 38 -5.83 35.77 10.02
C VAL A 38 -4.35 35.65 10.38
N GLY A 39 -3.49 36.49 9.80
CA GLY A 39 -2.04 36.51 10.09
C GLY A 39 -1.70 36.97 11.51
N GLU A 40 -2.50 37.86 12.10
CA GLU A 40 -2.38 38.23 13.53
C GLU A 40 -2.94 37.13 14.46
N ALA A 41 -3.96 36.40 13.99
CA ALA A 41 -4.62 35.37 14.79
C ALA A 41 -3.85 34.04 14.81
N ILE A 42 -3.18 33.65 13.72
CA ILE A 42 -2.67 32.28 13.54
C ILE A 42 -1.17 32.29 13.24
N LYS A 43 -0.43 31.38 13.88
CA LYS A 43 1.02 31.32 13.71
C LYS A 43 1.40 30.70 12.35
N PRO A 44 2.56 31.09 11.77
CA PRO A 44 3.03 30.56 10.50
C PRO A 44 3.22 29.05 10.52
N ILE A 45 3.11 28.43 9.34
CA ILE A 45 3.38 27.00 9.15
C ILE A 45 4.87 26.74 9.40
N GLU A 46 5.20 26.09 10.51
CA GLU A 46 6.51 25.48 10.75
C GLU A 46 6.39 23.99 10.45
N GLY A 47 7.09 23.51 9.42
CA GLY A 47 7.08 22.09 9.01
C GLY A 47 6.98 21.87 7.50
N GLY A 48 7.92 21.11 6.96
CA GLY A 48 7.77 20.33 5.73
C GLY A 48 7.65 18.85 6.12
N ILE A 49 7.30 17.96 5.18
CA ILE A 49 7.12 16.53 5.47
C ILE A 49 8.42 15.95 6.06
N THR A 50 8.48 15.84 7.38
CA THR A 50 9.45 15.01 8.10
C THR A 50 8.75 13.68 8.32
N THR A 51 8.89 12.78 7.34
CA THR A 51 8.57 11.34 7.41
C THR A 51 7.58 10.97 8.52
N GLY A 52 6.28 11.11 8.22
CA GLY A 52 5.24 10.97 9.24
C GLY A 52 3.81 11.11 8.73
N ASN A 53 3.42 10.25 7.78
CA ASN A 53 2.26 9.35 7.91
C ASN A 53 0.82 9.95 7.86
N ASN A 54 -0.07 9.36 7.03
CA ASN A 54 -1.52 9.13 7.31
C ASN A 54 -2.25 8.29 6.25
N GLN A 55 -2.16 6.97 6.42
CA GLN A 55 -3.33 6.08 6.42
C GLN A 55 -3.38 5.35 7.77
N ILE A 56 -3.25 6.13 8.86
CA ILE A 56 -2.85 5.60 10.15
C ILE A 56 -3.96 4.87 10.89
N ASN A 57 -5.26 5.15 10.78
CA ASN A 57 -6.16 4.46 11.72
C ASN A 57 -6.35 2.95 11.46
N THR A 58 -6.24 2.48 10.22
CA THR A 58 -6.32 1.03 9.89
C THR A 58 -4.93 0.40 9.90
N VAL A 59 -3.94 1.06 9.27
CA VAL A 59 -2.55 0.59 9.25
C VAL A 59 -1.90 0.67 10.62
N LEU A 60 -2.24 1.61 11.50
CA LEU A 60 -1.71 1.68 12.86
C LEU A 60 -2.38 0.66 13.78
N GLN A 61 -3.67 0.32 13.61
CA GLN A 61 -4.27 -0.81 14.34
C GLN A 61 -3.61 -2.13 13.92
N GLU A 62 -3.34 -2.31 12.63
CA GLU A 62 -2.70 -3.52 12.08
C GLU A 62 -1.18 -3.55 12.36
N VAL A 63 -0.49 -2.40 12.30
CA VAL A 63 0.91 -2.23 12.73
C VAL A 63 1.01 -2.35 14.25
N ILE A 64 0.02 -1.94 15.05
CA ILE A 64 -0.04 -2.23 16.49
C ILE A 64 -0.24 -3.72 16.72
N LEU A 65 -1.05 -4.42 15.90
CA LEU A 65 -1.22 -5.87 16.00
C LEU A 65 0.08 -6.62 15.66
N ILE A 66 0.72 -6.23 14.55
CA ILE A 66 2.01 -6.77 14.08
C ILE A 66 3.13 -6.37 15.05
N LYS A 67 3.12 -5.14 15.58
CA LYS A 67 4.06 -4.65 16.59
C LYS A 67 3.87 -5.34 17.93
N ASN A 68 2.65 -5.64 18.36
CA ASN A 68 2.38 -6.43 19.56
C ASN A 68 2.87 -7.89 19.39
N GLN A 69 2.73 -8.45 18.18
CA GLN A 69 3.29 -9.76 17.82
C GLN A 69 4.84 -9.73 17.78
N ILE A 70 5.44 -8.65 17.28
CA ILE A 70 6.89 -8.41 17.25
C ILE A 70 7.44 -8.08 18.65
N ASP A 71 6.69 -7.36 19.47
CA ASP A 71 7.03 -6.99 20.85
C ASP A 71 6.98 -8.23 21.75
N SER A 72 6.06 -9.18 21.50
CA SER A 72 6.10 -10.51 22.13
C SER A 72 7.40 -11.27 21.80
N ILE A 73 7.92 -11.13 20.58
CA ILE A 73 9.22 -11.69 20.16
C ILE A 73 10.40 -10.91 20.77
N HIS A 74 10.28 -9.59 20.92
CA HIS A 74 11.30 -8.72 21.50
C HIS A 74 11.38 -8.79 23.04
N GLU A 75 10.26 -8.98 23.74
CA GLU A 75 10.23 -9.30 25.17
C GLU A 75 10.92 -10.64 25.44
N PHE A 76 10.74 -11.62 24.54
CA PHE A 76 11.49 -12.88 24.57
C PHE A 76 13.01 -12.68 24.46
N LYS A 77 13.48 -11.63 23.75
CA LYS A 77 14.91 -11.25 23.67
C LYS A 77 15.40 -10.44 24.86
N LYS A 78 14.54 -9.65 25.51
CA LYS A 78 14.88 -8.78 26.65
C LYS A 78 15.00 -9.53 27.98
N SER A 79 14.45 -10.73 28.08
CA SER A 79 14.39 -11.48 29.34
C SER A 79 15.75 -11.99 29.87
N ASN A 80 16.89 -11.73 29.19
CA ASN A 80 18.22 -12.27 29.54
C ASN A 80 18.25 -13.79 29.77
N LEU A 81 17.19 -14.50 29.39
CA LEU A 81 17.23 -15.93 29.20
C LEU A 81 18.09 -16.16 27.96
N PRO A 82 19.10 -17.06 28.01
CA PRO A 82 19.83 -17.41 26.81
C PRO A 82 18.83 -17.78 25.72
N ILE A 83 19.05 -17.30 24.49
CA ILE A 83 18.32 -17.81 23.31
C ILE A 83 18.46 -19.32 23.43
N PRO A 84 17.37 -20.09 23.62
CA PRO A 84 17.51 -21.52 23.80
C PRO A 84 18.25 -22.05 22.60
N GLU A 85 19.32 -22.83 22.83
CA GLU A 85 19.90 -23.67 21.79
C GLU A 85 18.73 -24.39 21.11
N SER A 86 18.45 -24.02 19.86
CA SER A 86 17.23 -24.32 19.08
C SER A 86 15.92 -23.78 19.66
N ILE A 87 15.20 -22.95 18.89
CA ILE A 87 13.74 -22.95 18.97
C ILE A 87 13.31 -24.35 18.51
N LYS A 88 13.17 -25.29 19.44
CA LYS A 88 12.63 -26.61 19.13
C LYS A 88 11.18 -26.41 18.72
N ALA A 89 10.83 -26.87 17.53
CA ALA A 89 9.43 -26.91 17.11
C ALA A 89 8.62 -27.61 18.21
N ASN A 90 7.44 -27.06 18.53
CA ASN A 90 6.55 -27.66 19.51
C ASN A 90 6.36 -29.15 19.20
N LYS A 91 6.51 -30.01 20.20
CA LYS A 91 6.22 -31.43 20.05
C LYS A 91 4.76 -31.67 20.44
N ILE A 92 4.02 -32.30 19.55
CA ILE A 92 2.63 -32.73 19.77
C ILE A 92 2.68 -34.22 20.04
N GLU A 93 2.09 -34.67 21.15
CA GLU A 93 2.09 -36.09 21.48
C GLU A 93 1.17 -36.84 20.50
N PRO A 94 1.57 -38.03 19.99
CA PRO A 94 0.79 -38.73 18.97
C PRO A 94 -0.67 -39.02 19.35
N ASN A 95 -0.96 -39.16 20.64
CA ASN A 95 -2.31 -39.37 21.17
C ASN A 95 -3.20 -38.12 21.09
N GLU A 96 -2.63 -36.92 20.91
CA GLU A 96 -3.37 -35.68 20.68
C GLU A 96 -3.88 -35.58 19.23
N LEU A 97 -3.36 -36.41 18.32
CA LEU A 97 -3.80 -36.53 16.93
C LEU A 97 -4.77 -37.69 16.79
N THR A 98 -6.03 -37.37 16.52
CA THR A 98 -7.13 -38.32 16.39
C THR A 98 -7.68 -38.31 14.97
N GLU A 99 -8.57 -39.25 14.62
CA GLU A 99 -9.26 -39.19 13.33
C GLU A 99 -10.26 -38.02 13.29
N PRO A 100 -10.42 -37.35 12.14
CA PRO A 100 -11.39 -36.27 11.98
C PRO A 100 -12.83 -36.77 12.17
N LEU A 101 -13.65 -35.95 12.84
CA LEU A 101 -15.06 -36.24 13.10
C LEU A 101 -15.83 -36.37 11.78
N GLY A 102 -16.36 -37.57 11.50
CA GLY A 102 -17.09 -37.87 10.26
C GLY A 102 -16.20 -38.17 9.04
N GLY A 103 -14.88 -38.11 9.19
CA GLY A 103 -13.91 -38.53 8.17
C GLY A 103 -13.61 -40.02 8.21
N LYS A 104 -12.99 -40.55 7.14
CA LYS A 104 -12.44 -41.91 7.11
C LYS A 104 -10.98 -41.86 7.57
N ALA A 105 -10.45 -42.96 8.12
CA ALA A 105 -9.04 -43.09 8.49
C ALA A 105 -8.05 -42.85 7.33
N SER A 106 -8.55 -42.89 6.08
CA SER A 106 -7.79 -42.62 4.85
C SER A 106 -8.00 -41.20 4.30
N ASP A 107 -8.55 -40.26 5.09
CA ASP A 107 -8.73 -38.88 4.63
C ASP A 107 -7.35 -38.23 4.41
N ARG A 108 -7.04 -38.00 3.13
CA ARG A 108 -5.71 -37.59 2.66
C ARG A 108 -5.81 -36.67 1.45
N ARG A 109 -4.80 -35.81 1.31
CA ARG A 109 -4.56 -34.99 0.13
C ARG A 109 -3.35 -35.51 -0.62
N GLY A 110 -3.52 -35.72 -1.93
CA GLY A 110 -2.52 -36.35 -2.80
C GLY A 110 -2.84 -37.83 -3.06
N LYS A 111 -2.59 -38.28 -4.30
CA LYS A 111 -2.84 -39.66 -4.72
C LYS A 111 -1.66 -40.59 -4.45
N GLU A 112 -0.45 -40.06 -4.50
CA GLU A 112 0.83 -40.78 -4.38
C GLU A 112 1.63 -40.27 -3.18
N GLU A 113 2.59 -41.07 -2.69
CA GLU A 113 3.48 -40.64 -1.62
C GLU A 113 4.52 -39.61 -2.11
N PRO A 114 4.90 -38.61 -1.28
CA PRO A 114 4.34 -38.32 0.04
C PRO A 114 2.98 -37.60 -0.07
N TYR A 115 1.93 -38.18 0.52
CA TYR A 115 0.62 -37.54 0.65
C TYR A 115 0.48 -36.89 2.02
N THR A 116 -0.42 -35.91 2.13
CA THR A 116 -0.75 -35.25 3.40
C THR A 116 -1.92 -35.96 4.06
N LEU A 117 -1.80 -36.31 5.34
CA LEU A 117 -2.86 -36.93 6.12
C LEU A 117 -3.70 -35.85 6.82
N ARG A 118 -5.02 -35.99 6.84
CA ARG A 118 -5.90 -35.17 7.68
C ARG A 118 -6.07 -35.86 9.04
N LYS A 119 -5.84 -35.13 10.12
CA LYS A 119 -6.08 -35.58 11.51
C LYS A 119 -6.81 -34.47 12.28
N CYS A 120 -7.24 -34.77 13.49
CA CYS A 120 -7.84 -33.82 14.41
C CYS A 120 -6.97 -33.67 15.65
N LEU A 121 -6.42 -32.47 15.84
CA LEU A 121 -5.63 -32.08 16.99
C LEU A 121 -6.59 -31.73 18.16
N LYS A 122 -6.36 -32.35 19.32
CA LYS A 122 -7.14 -32.12 20.55
C LYS A 122 -8.66 -32.23 20.31
N GLN A 123 -9.06 -33.20 19.47
CA GLN A 123 -10.44 -33.57 19.17
C GLN A 123 -11.32 -32.47 18.51
N SER A 124 -10.76 -31.31 18.15
CA SER A 124 -11.57 -30.18 17.65
C SER A 124 -10.94 -29.40 16.50
N ILE A 125 -9.64 -29.55 16.24
CA ILE A 125 -8.93 -28.75 15.24
C ILE A 125 -8.44 -29.65 14.12
N ASP A 126 -8.99 -29.49 12.92
CA ASP A 126 -8.50 -30.21 11.75
C ASP A 126 -7.10 -29.74 11.36
N VAL A 127 -6.21 -30.71 11.18
CA VAL A 127 -4.79 -30.48 10.88
C VAL A 127 -4.31 -31.34 9.72
N ALA A 128 -3.36 -30.78 8.97
CA ALA A 128 -2.59 -31.44 7.95
C ALA A 128 -1.30 -32.01 8.55
N CYS A 129 -1.13 -33.33 8.50
CA CYS A 129 0.09 -34.03 8.86
C CYS A 129 0.89 -34.32 7.60
N ILE A 130 1.97 -33.57 7.39
CA ILE A 130 2.85 -33.67 6.23
C ILE A 130 4.08 -34.48 6.61
N PRO A 131 4.34 -35.64 5.97
CA PRO A 131 5.54 -36.44 6.23
C PRO A 131 6.82 -35.62 6.06
N THR A 132 7.75 -35.78 6.99
CA THR A 132 9.05 -35.12 6.93
C THR A 132 10.13 -36.04 7.50
N THR A 133 11.37 -35.78 7.13
CA THR A 133 12.54 -36.44 7.72
C THR A 133 13.40 -35.40 8.42
N LEU A 134 13.74 -35.60 9.69
CA LEU A 134 14.85 -34.93 10.34
C LEU A 134 16.08 -35.81 10.13
N GLN A 135 17.16 -35.23 9.60
CA GLN A 135 18.47 -35.90 9.60
C GLN A 135 19.20 -35.45 10.85
N ASP A 136 19.71 -36.39 11.65
CA ASP A 136 20.46 -36.11 12.89
C ASP A 136 21.94 -35.73 12.63
N ASP A 137 22.29 -35.54 11.37
CA ASP A 137 23.66 -35.27 10.93
C ASP A 137 23.87 -33.74 10.87
N ASN A 138 25.10 -33.25 11.11
CA ASN A 138 25.49 -31.84 10.91
C ASN A 138 25.48 -31.39 9.42
N SER A 139 24.70 -32.05 8.57
CA SER A 139 24.60 -31.77 7.15
C SER A 139 23.95 -30.41 6.90
N GLN A 140 24.29 -29.79 5.77
CA GLN A 140 23.67 -28.54 5.33
C GLN A 140 22.13 -28.66 5.17
N LYS A 141 21.63 -29.88 4.96
CA LYS A 141 20.19 -30.19 4.85
C LYS A 141 19.50 -30.15 6.22
N ALA A 142 20.12 -30.70 7.27
CA ALA A 142 19.60 -30.64 8.63
C ALA A 142 19.54 -29.20 9.14
N GLN A 143 20.57 -28.39 8.88
CA GLN A 143 20.60 -26.96 9.22
C GLN A 143 19.48 -26.17 8.54
N ARG A 144 19.17 -26.48 7.26
CA ARG A 144 18.04 -25.86 6.54
C ARG A 144 16.69 -26.22 7.15
N VAL A 145 16.48 -27.49 7.51
CA VAL A 145 15.24 -27.93 8.14
C VAL A 145 15.07 -27.26 9.51
N GLN A 146 16.14 -27.14 10.29
CA GLN A 146 16.10 -26.45 11.58
C GLN A 146 15.84 -24.93 11.42
N ALA A 147 16.45 -24.28 10.43
CA ALA A 147 16.15 -22.89 10.09
C ALA A 147 14.68 -22.70 9.69
N GLN A 148 14.15 -23.60 8.86
CA GLN A 148 12.73 -23.60 8.47
C GLN A 148 11.80 -23.72 9.69
N LEU A 149 12.06 -24.68 10.59
CA LEU A 149 11.25 -24.86 11.80
C LEU A 149 11.30 -23.64 12.72
N THR A 150 12.46 -23.00 12.80
CA THR A 150 12.65 -21.75 13.55
C THR A 150 11.82 -20.61 12.95
N ILE A 151 11.80 -20.48 11.62
CA ILE A 151 10.96 -19.51 10.91
C ILE A 151 9.47 -19.81 11.15
N LEU A 152 9.02 -21.04 10.94
CA LEU A 152 7.64 -21.44 11.16
C LEU A 152 7.15 -21.19 12.59
N GLY A 153 8.02 -21.41 13.58
CA GLY A 153 7.72 -21.09 14.98
C GLY A 153 7.48 -19.59 15.22
N LYS A 154 8.19 -18.71 14.49
CA LYS A 154 8.04 -17.25 14.59
C LYS A 154 6.78 -16.71 13.89
N LEU A 155 6.31 -17.40 12.85
CA LEU A 155 5.23 -16.89 11.98
C LEU A 155 3.82 -17.36 12.39
N ARG A 156 3.71 -18.22 13.41
CA ARG A 156 2.49 -18.96 13.78
C ARG A 156 1.25 -18.11 14.09
N ASP A 157 1.44 -16.84 14.41
CA ASP A 157 0.37 -15.94 14.89
C ASP A 157 -0.18 -15.03 13.76
N SER A 158 0.35 -15.13 12.54
CA SER A 158 -0.16 -14.36 11.40
C SER A 158 -1.38 -15.02 10.74
N PRO A 159 -2.44 -14.25 10.46
CA PRO A 159 -3.65 -14.79 9.83
C PRO A 159 -3.45 -15.18 8.35
N ASN A 160 -2.44 -14.65 7.66
CA ASN A 160 -2.18 -14.90 6.24
C ASN A 160 -1.02 -15.89 6.00
N ILE A 161 -0.47 -16.48 7.06
CA ILE A 161 0.54 -17.55 6.98
C ILE A 161 -0.10 -18.86 7.42
N LEU A 162 0.23 -19.97 6.75
CA LEU A 162 -0.27 -21.28 7.12
C LEU A 162 0.23 -21.66 8.52
N LYS A 163 -0.71 -21.81 9.46
CA LYS A 163 -0.38 -22.04 10.86
C LYS A 163 0.35 -23.36 11.05
N PHE A 164 1.54 -23.30 11.63
CA PHE A 164 2.33 -24.45 12.05
C PHE A 164 2.10 -24.74 13.54
N TYR A 165 1.61 -25.93 13.86
CA TYR A 165 1.36 -26.34 15.25
C TYR A 165 2.57 -27.00 15.90
N GLY A 166 3.35 -27.77 15.14
CA GLY A 166 4.48 -28.51 15.69
C GLY A 166 4.85 -29.77 14.90
N LEU A 167 5.68 -30.60 15.52
CA LEU A 167 6.09 -31.91 15.03
C LEU A 167 5.37 -33.01 15.82
N SER A 168 5.03 -34.11 15.15
CA SER A 168 4.46 -35.30 15.79
C SER A 168 4.85 -36.56 15.03
N TYR A 169 4.35 -37.71 15.48
CA TYR A 169 4.48 -38.99 14.80
C TYR A 169 3.10 -39.55 14.46
N VAL A 170 2.94 -39.98 13.21
CA VAL A 170 1.76 -40.72 12.73
C VAL A 170 2.26 -41.98 12.06
N ASP A 171 1.79 -43.15 12.48
CA ASP A 171 2.22 -44.46 11.98
C ASP A 171 3.76 -44.63 11.97
N ASN A 172 4.41 -44.19 13.06
CA ASN A 172 5.86 -44.21 13.24
C ASN A 172 6.66 -43.37 12.22
N ARG A 173 5.98 -42.49 11.48
CA ARG A 173 6.60 -41.51 10.57
C ARG A 173 6.54 -40.11 11.20
N LEU A 174 7.64 -39.40 11.15
CA LEU A 174 7.70 -38.01 11.60
C LEU A 174 6.88 -37.12 10.65
N VAL A 175 6.03 -36.25 11.22
CA VAL A 175 5.18 -35.34 10.47
C VAL A 175 5.30 -33.90 10.99
N LYS A 176 5.21 -32.93 10.07
CA LYS A 176 4.92 -31.53 10.39
C LYS A 176 3.41 -31.36 10.44
N VAL A 177 2.90 -30.74 11.49
CA VAL A 177 1.47 -30.52 11.72
C VAL A 177 1.11 -29.07 11.42
N PHE A 178 0.28 -28.86 10.41
CA PHE A 178 -0.21 -27.55 9.97
C PHE A 178 -1.73 -27.45 10.09
N GLU A 179 -2.29 -26.25 10.00
CA GLU A 179 -3.73 -26.10 9.80
C GLU A 179 -4.20 -26.76 8.50
N TRP A 180 -5.38 -27.35 8.55
CA TRP A 180 -5.99 -27.94 7.37
C TRP A 180 -6.63 -26.87 6.48
N ALA A 181 -6.27 -26.86 5.20
CA ALA A 181 -6.79 -25.91 4.21
C ALA A 181 -7.69 -26.62 3.21
N GLU A 182 -9.01 -26.60 3.44
CA GLU A 182 -10.03 -27.44 2.77
C GLU A 182 -9.88 -27.54 1.24
N HIS A 183 -9.58 -26.42 0.57
CA HIS A 183 -9.61 -26.36 -0.90
C HIS A 183 -8.27 -26.65 -1.57
N GLY A 184 -7.26 -27.12 -0.83
CA GLY A 184 -5.94 -27.34 -1.44
C GLY A 184 -5.10 -26.07 -1.52
N ASN A 185 -4.21 -26.03 -2.51
CA ASN A 185 -3.51 -24.79 -2.89
C ASN A 185 -4.33 -24.00 -3.94
N LEU A 186 -4.04 -22.71 -4.10
CA LEU A 186 -4.78 -21.81 -4.98
C LEU A 186 -4.73 -22.25 -6.45
N ARG A 187 -3.68 -22.95 -6.88
CA ARG A 187 -3.62 -23.58 -8.20
C ARG A 187 -4.62 -24.72 -8.36
N GLU A 188 -4.76 -25.58 -7.36
CA GLU A 188 -5.81 -26.61 -7.36
C GLU A 188 -7.20 -25.99 -7.41
N VAL A 189 -7.41 -24.86 -6.71
CA VAL A 189 -8.67 -24.12 -6.75
C VAL A 189 -8.98 -23.61 -8.15
N TYR A 190 -8.07 -22.86 -8.78
CA TYR A 190 -8.36 -22.31 -10.12
C TYR A 190 -8.41 -23.37 -11.23
N ASN A 191 -7.82 -24.55 -11.02
CA ASN A 191 -7.96 -25.69 -11.94
C ASN A 191 -9.31 -26.40 -11.82
N ALA A 192 -10.01 -26.22 -10.70
CA ALA A 192 -11.29 -26.86 -10.41
C ALA A 192 -12.48 -25.90 -10.56
N TYR A 193 -12.25 -24.59 -10.45
CA TYR A 193 -13.27 -23.55 -10.43
C TYR A 193 -12.73 -22.27 -11.06
N ASP A 194 -13.62 -21.50 -11.67
CA ASP A 194 -13.29 -20.12 -12.06
C ASP A 194 -13.44 -19.20 -10.85
N ILE A 195 -12.46 -18.33 -10.62
CA ILE A 195 -12.45 -17.42 -9.47
C ILE A 195 -13.02 -16.07 -9.91
N SER A 196 -14.06 -15.58 -9.24
CA SER A 196 -14.63 -14.27 -9.54
C SER A 196 -13.62 -13.13 -9.33
N TRP A 197 -13.72 -12.04 -10.09
CA TRP A 197 -12.80 -10.90 -9.99
C TRP A 197 -12.76 -10.25 -8.60
N THR A 198 -13.89 -10.19 -7.90
CA THR A 198 -13.96 -9.71 -6.52
C THR A 198 -13.21 -10.65 -5.57
N ALA A 199 -13.35 -11.97 -5.73
CA ALA A 199 -12.57 -12.94 -4.97
C ALA A 199 -11.07 -12.86 -5.31
N LYS A 200 -10.69 -12.66 -6.58
CA LYS A 200 -9.27 -12.47 -6.99
C LYS A 200 -8.64 -11.26 -6.30
N VAL A 201 -9.35 -10.14 -6.21
CA VAL A 201 -8.89 -8.93 -5.50
C VAL A 201 -8.73 -9.21 -4.01
N ASN A 202 -9.71 -9.86 -3.37
CA ASN A 202 -9.63 -10.18 -1.94
C ASN A 202 -8.47 -11.14 -1.63
N ILE A 203 -8.32 -12.21 -2.42
CA ILE A 203 -7.22 -13.16 -2.31
C ILE A 203 -5.87 -12.46 -2.49
N ALA A 204 -5.73 -11.64 -3.53
CA ALA A 204 -4.51 -10.86 -3.78
C ALA A 204 -4.15 -9.93 -2.61
N LEU A 205 -5.15 -9.24 -2.05
CA LEU A 205 -4.97 -8.33 -0.91
C LEU A 205 -4.47 -9.08 0.32
N ASP A 206 -5.05 -10.23 0.63
CA ASP A 206 -4.65 -11.06 1.77
C ASP A 206 -3.28 -11.72 1.59
N ILE A 207 -2.91 -12.11 0.37
CA ILE A 207 -1.54 -12.55 0.06
C ILE A 207 -0.56 -11.39 0.26
N CYS A 208 -0.90 -10.18 -0.22
CA CYS A 208 -0.07 -8.99 -0.03
C CYS A 208 0.19 -8.73 1.46
N ARG A 209 -0.85 -8.83 2.31
CA ARG A 209 -0.73 -8.73 3.77
C ARG A 209 0.26 -9.76 4.34
N GLY A 210 0.16 -11.01 3.88
CA GLY A 210 1.08 -12.07 4.28
C GLY A 210 2.54 -11.76 3.92
N ILE A 211 2.80 -11.28 2.70
CA ILE A 211 4.17 -10.93 2.27
C ILE A 211 4.70 -9.73 3.07
N THR A 212 3.88 -8.69 3.29
CA THR A 212 4.25 -7.54 4.12
C THR A 212 4.60 -7.95 5.56
N PHE A 213 3.87 -8.90 6.13
CA PHE A 213 4.19 -9.46 7.44
C PHE A 213 5.58 -10.14 7.43
N LEU A 214 5.87 -10.98 6.43
CA LEU A 214 7.18 -11.63 6.31
C LEU A 214 8.33 -10.62 6.24
N HIS A 215 8.17 -9.58 5.42
CA HIS A 215 9.17 -8.51 5.28
C HIS A 215 9.39 -7.76 6.59
N SER A 216 8.32 -7.52 7.35
CA SER A 216 8.38 -6.88 8.68
C SER A 216 9.14 -7.74 9.71
N CYS A 217 9.13 -9.06 9.53
CA CYS A 217 9.95 -10.00 10.29
C CYS A 217 11.36 -10.21 9.72
N SER A 218 11.76 -9.44 8.70
CA SER A 218 13.01 -9.62 7.95
C SER A 218 13.18 -11.03 7.39
N ILE A 219 12.08 -11.65 6.96
CA ILE A 219 12.04 -12.97 6.33
C ILE A 219 11.65 -12.79 4.86
N LEU A 220 12.42 -13.43 3.97
CA LEU A 220 12.11 -13.56 2.55
C LEU A 220 11.66 -15.00 2.30
N HIS A 221 10.64 -15.21 1.47
CA HIS A 221 10.04 -16.51 1.17
C HIS A 221 10.74 -17.26 0.05
N HIS A 222 11.17 -16.57 -1.01
CA HIS A 222 11.86 -17.12 -2.21
C HIS A 222 11.05 -17.98 -3.18
N ASP A 223 9.77 -18.20 -2.93
CA ASP A 223 8.91 -19.06 -3.79
C ASP A 223 7.45 -18.62 -3.71
N ILE A 224 7.19 -17.35 -4.03
CA ILE A 224 5.84 -16.75 -4.04
C ILE A 224 5.16 -17.10 -5.37
N ARG A 225 4.17 -18.01 -5.32
CA ARG A 225 3.35 -18.48 -6.46
C ARG A 225 2.05 -19.12 -5.97
N CYS A 226 1.03 -19.28 -6.82
CA CYS A 226 -0.28 -19.81 -6.38
C CYS A 226 -0.19 -21.25 -5.82
N ALA A 227 0.78 -22.05 -6.29
CA ALA A 227 1.03 -23.39 -5.75
C ALA A 227 1.44 -23.40 -4.25
N ASN A 228 1.93 -22.27 -3.73
CA ASN A 228 2.37 -22.11 -2.34
C ASN A 228 1.41 -21.23 -1.52
N ILE A 229 0.18 -21.05 -2.00
CA ILE A 229 -0.89 -20.38 -1.27
C ILE A 229 -1.97 -21.42 -0.96
N MET A 230 -2.17 -21.77 0.31
CA MET A 230 -3.23 -22.69 0.72
C MET A 230 -4.55 -21.95 0.90
N MET A 231 -5.66 -22.61 0.59
CA MET A 231 -6.99 -22.00 0.64
C MET A 231 -7.86 -22.66 1.70
N THR A 232 -8.28 -21.88 2.72
CA THR A 232 -9.20 -22.36 3.76
C THR A 232 -10.61 -22.57 3.21
N ALA A 233 -11.50 -23.22 3.96
CA ALA A 233 -12.90 -23.40 3.57
C ALA A 233 -13.62 -22.08 3.22
N ARG A 234 -13.19 -20.96 3.82
CA ARG A 234 -13.72 -19.60 3.60
C ARG A 234 -13.01 -18.84 2.46
N LEU A 235 -12.14 -19.50 1.70
CA LEU A 235 -11.31 -18.91 0.64
C LEU A 235 -10.32 -17.85 1.17
N GLU A 236 -9.87 -18.01 2.41
CA GLU A 236 -8.79 -17.18 2.96
C GLU A 236 -7.44 -17.75 2.49
N PRO A 237 -6.57 -16.96 1.87
CA PRO A 237 -5.26 -17.44 1.42
C PRO A 237 -4.24 -17.47 2.56
N LYS A 238 -3.44 -18.55 2.59
CA LYS A 238 -2.40 -18.81 3.59
C LYS A 238 -1.08 -19.13 2.90
N ILE A 239 -0.08 -18.27 3.06
CA ILE A 239 1.25 -18.51 2.50
C ILE A 239 1.88 -19.73 3.19
N THR A 240 2.41 -20.67 2.41
CA THR A 240 3.06 -21.90 2.87
C THR A 240 4.34 -22.17 2.10
N ASN A 241 5.02 -23.27 2.42
CA ASN A 241 6.24 -23.73 1.76
C ASN A 241 7.47 -22.84 2.01
N PHE A 242 7.81 -22.71 3.28
CA PHE A 242 8.99 -21.98 3.76
C PHE A 242 10.32 -22.74 3.58
N GLU A 243 10.40 -23.68 2.63
CA GLU A 243 11.61 -24.49 2.41
C GLU A 243 12.82 -23.63 2.02
N TYR A 244 12.58 -22.61 1.19
CA TYR A 244 13.61 -21.68 0.73
C TYR A 244 13.68 -20.38 1.54
N ALA A 245 12.81 -20.24 2.54
CA ALA A 245 12.69 -19.04 3.33
C ALA A 245 13.91 -18.82 4.22
N ARG A 246 14.32 -17.56 4.35
CA ARG A 246 15.53 -17.17 5.09
C ARG A 246 15.44 -15.73 5.59
N LEU A 247 16.31 -15.39 6.53
CA LEU A 247 16.42 -14.00 6.98
C LEU A 247 17.10 -13.17 5.90
N THR A 248 16.79 -11.87 5.85
CA THR A 248 17.41 -10.92 4.90
C THR A 248 18.93 -10.81 5.05
N THR A 249 19.48 -11.21 6.20
CA THR A 249 20.91 -11.19 6.52
C THR A 249 21.63 -12.50 6.18
N ASP A 250 20.89 -13.56 5.84
CA ASP A 250 21.46 -14.89 5.63
C ASP A 250 22.17 -15.00 4.26
N SER A 251 23.16 -15.88 4.18
CA SER A 251 23.88 -16.16 2.92
C SER A 251 22.96 -16.75 1.84
N THR A 252 23.24 -16.45 0.58
CA THR A 252 22.45 -16.97 -0.55
C THR A 252 22.64 -18.48 -0.69
N SER A 253 21.53 -19.22 -0.81
CA SER A 253 21.53 -20.65 -1.09
C SER A 253 21.01 -20.93 -2.51
N ASN A 254 21.54 -21.99 -3.13
CA ASN A 254 21.09 -22.47 -4.44
C ASN A 254 19.69 -23.08 -4.33
N LEU A 255 18.81 -22.70 -5.27
CA LEU A 255 17.48 -23.29 -5.43
C LEU A 255 17.63 -24.70 -6.05
N THR A 256 17.09 -25.72 -5.37
CA THR A 256 17.18 -27.12 -5.82
C THR A 256 16.17 -27.46 -6.92
N ASN A 257 15.04 -26.74 -7.01
CA ASN A 257 14.01 -26.93 -8.04
C ASN A 257 13.82 -25.68 -8.91
N ILE A 258 14.91 -25.19 -9.51
CA ILE A 258 14.88 -23.94 -10.29
C ILE A 258 13.99 -24.04 -11.54
N THR A 259 13.81 -25.24 -12.08
CA THR A 259 13.00 -25.51 -13.27
C THR A 259 11.53 -25.19 -13.06
N GLU A 260 11.00 -25.40 -11.85
CA GLU A 260 9.63 -24.98 -11.54
C GLU A 260 9.55 -23.50 -11.17
N ILE A 261 10.53 -22.97 -10.44
CA ILE A 261 10.47 -21.61 -9.90
C ILE A 261 10.72 -20.56 -11.01
N VAL A 262 11.37 -20.94 -12.11
CA VAL A 262 11.79 -20.01 -13.20
C VAL A 262 10.67 -19.12 -13.72
N HIS A 263 9.43 -19.61 -13.75
CA HIS A 263 8.29 -18.87 -14.28
C HIS A 263 7.97 -17.60 -13.47
N TRP A 264 8.36 -17.55 -12.19
CA TRP A 264 8.17 -16.40 -11.29
C TRP A 264 9.48 -15.68 -10.94
N LEU A 265 10.64 -16.13 -11.45
CA LEU A 265 11.94 -15.54 -11.11
C LEU A 265 12.13 -14.15 -11.74
N ALA A 266 12.62 -13.23 -10.91
CA ALA A 266 12.95 -11.88 -11.34
C ALA A 266 14.12 -11.86 -12.37
N PRO A 267 14.12 -10.93 -13.34
CA PRO A 267 15.11 -10.88 -14.42
C PRO A 267 16.56 -10.85 -13.93
N GLU A 268 16.83 -10.11 -12.85
CA GLU A 268 18.14 -10.01 -12.25
C GLU A 268 18.66 -11.34 -11.69
N LYS A 269 17.75 -12.22 -11.23
CA LYS A 269 18.06 -13.58 -10.82
C LYS A 269 18.27 -14.51 -12.01
N LEU A 270 17.62 -14.24 -13.15
CA LEU A 270 17.84 -14.97 -14.40
C LEU A 270 19.17 -14.60 -15.09
N ARG A 271 19.61 -13.32 -15.00
CA ARG A 271 20.89 -12.84 -15.54
C ARG A 271 22.08 -13.50 -14.85
N ASN A 272 22.15 -13.35 -13.53
CA ASN A 272 23.29 -13.75 -12.71
C ASN A 272 22.82 -14.54 -11.49
N ALA A 273 22.47 -15.82 -11.70
CA ALA A 273 21.98 -16.71 -10.64
C ALA A 273 22.87 -16.70 -9.39
N ASN A 274 24.20 -16.58 -9.58
CA ASN A 274 25.21 -16.75 -8.53
C ASN A 274 25.74 -15.44 -7.90
N ASN A 275 25.52 -14.25 -8.50
CA ASN A 275 26.20 -13.01 -8.09
C ASN A 275 25.30 -11.88 -7.56
N GLN A 276 23.98 -11.91 -7.82
CA GLN A 276 23.06 -10.93 -7.23
C GLN A 276 22.28 -11.52 -6.05
N LEU A 277 22.32 -10.84 -4.91
CA LEU A 277 21.54 -11.20 -3.74
C LEU A 277 20.05 -11.07 -4.05
N TYR A 278 19.30 -12.10 -3.69
CA TYR A 278 17.85 -12.04 -3.69
C TYR A 278 17.40 -11.08 -2.59
N ASN A 279 16.48 -10.18 -2.89
CA ASN A 279 15.98 -9.16 -1.97
C ASN A 279 14.45 -9.01 -2.07
N MET A 280 13.89 -8.06 -1.33
CA MET A 280 12.46 -7.77 -1.31
C MET A 280 11.89 -7.41 -2.71
N LYS A 281 12.69 -6.79 -3.60
CA LYS A 281 12.26 -6.47 -4.96
C LYS A 281 12.12 -7.70 -5.85
N CYS A 282 12.86 -8.78 -5.59
CA CYS A 282 12.63 -10.07 -6.24
C CYS A 282 11.27 -10.68 -5.84
N GLU A 283 10.85 -10.51 -4.58
CA GLU A 283 9.53 -10.96 -4.12
C GLU A 283 8.39 -10.14 -4.70
N VAL A 284 8.57 -8.82 -4.83
CA VAL A 284 7.60 -7.96 -5.54
C VAL A 284 7.38 -8.46 -6.96
N PHE A 285 8.47 -8.79 -7.69
CA PHE A 285 8.36 -9.34 -9.03
C PHE A 285 7.61 -10.68 -9.03
N SER A 286 7.98 -11.59 -8.13
CA SER A 286 7.33 -12.91 -8.00
C SER A 286 5.84 -12.76 -7.67
N PHE A 287 5.49 -11.78 -6.83
CA PHE A 287 4.11 -11.45 -6.51
C PHE A 287 3.36 -10.90 -7.73
N GLY A 288 3.98 -10.04 -8.55
CA GLY A 288 3.41 -9.59 -9.83
C GLY A 288 3.09 -10.76 -10.77
N MET A 289 4.01 -11.74 -10.86
CA MET A 289 3.77 -12.97 -11.63
C MET A 289 2.67 -13.85 -11.01
N LEU A 290 2.55 -13.91 -9.69
CA LEU A 290 1.45 -14.58 -8.99
C LEU A 290 0.10 -13.90 -9.30
N LEU A 291 0.04 -12.57 -9.25
CA LEU A 291 -1.17 -11.82 -9.59
C LEU A 291 -1.60 -12.08 -11.05
N TRP A 292 -0.64 -12.20 -11.96
CA TRP A 292 -0.92 -12.62 -13.34
C TRP A 292 -1.44 -14.06 -13.40
N GLU A 293 -0.80 -15.00 -12.71
CA GLU A 293 -1.25 -16.40 -12.62
C GLU A 293 -2.69 -16.49 -12.09
N LEU A 294 -3.02 -15.71 -11.06
CA LEU A 294 -4.36 -15.64 -10.50
C LEU A 294 -5.36 -14.98 -11.45
N ALA A 295 -4.96 -13.95 -12.19
CA ALA A 295 -5.83 -13.27 -13.15
C ALA A 295 -6.26 -14.21 -14.28
N PHE A 296 -5.32 -14.98 -14.82
CA PHE A 296 -5.51 -15.83 -16.00
C PHE A 296 -5.70 -17.32 -15.70
N GLU A 297 -5.58 -17.71 -14.43
CA GLU A 297 -5.83 -19.07 -13.93
C GLU A 297 -4.99 -20.12 -14.66
N LYS A 298 -3.73 -19.78 -14.94
CA LYS A 298 -2.77 -20.64 -15.64
C LYS A 298 -1.33 -20.32 -15.27
N ILE A 299 -0.46 -21.31 -15.41
CA ILE A 299 0.98 -21.15 -15.13
C ILE A 299 1.59 -20.17 -16.16
N PRO A 300 2.33 -19.13 -15.73
CA PRO A 300 3.01 -18.23 -16.67
C PRO A 300 3.96 -19.03 -17.55
N TYR A 301 3.97 -18.83 -18.86
CA TYR A 301 4.85 -19.52 -19.81
C TYR A 301 4.80 -21.06 -19.76
N GLU A 302 3.67 -21.66 -19.35
CA GLU A 302 3.54 -23.11 -19.07
C GLU A 302 4.14 -24.04 -20.14
N ARG A 303 4.09 -23.64 -21.42
CA ARG A 303 4.55 -24.45 -22.55
C ARG A 303 5.99 -24.19 -22.98
N TRP A 304 6.73 -23.35 -22.25
CA TRP A 304 8.07 -22.92 -22.61
C TRP A 304 9.11 -23.58 -21.70
N ASP A 305 10.26 -23.91 -22.27
CA ASP A 305 11.40 -24.34 -21.48
C ASP A 305 12.09 -23.15 -20.78
N MET A 306 12.96 -23.47 -19.83
CA MET A 306 13.70 -22.49 -19.03
C MET A 306 14.54 -21.52 -19.88
N ALA A 307 15.13 -22.00 -20.98
CA ALA A 307 16.01 -21.20 -21.82
C ALA A 307 15.22 -20.14 -22.58
N LYS A 308 14.07 -20.54 -23.15
CA LYS A 308 13.15 -19.65 -23.85
C LYS A 308 12.53 -18.62 -22.90
N ILE A 309 12.12 -19.03 -21.70
CA ILE A 309 11.62 -18.09 -20.67
C ILE A 309 12.70 -17.06 -20.35
N LYS A 310 13.92 -17.52 -20.08
CA LYS A 310 15.05 -16.64 -19.77
C LYS A 310 15.31 -15.65 -20.91
N GLU A 311 15.44 -16.11 -22.14
CA GLU A 311 15.68 -15.24 -23.31
C GLU A 311 14.59 -14.17 -23.46
N TYR A 312 13.32 -14.59 -23.35
CA TYR A 312 12.18 -13.70 -23.53
C TYR A 312 12.07 -12.65 -22.41
N VAL A 313 12.18 -13.08 -21.16
CA VAL A 313 12.12 -12.18 -19.98
C VAL A 313 13.28 -11.20 -19.98
N LEU A 314 14.49 -11.65 -20.33
CA LEU A 314 15.68 -10.80 -20.41
C LEU A 314 15.66 -9.83 -21.59
N SER A 315 14.85 -10.11 -22.61
CA SER A 315 14.54 -9.17 -23.70
C SER A 315 13.48 -8.12 -23.30
N ASN A 316 13.25 -7.95 -22.00
CA ASN A 316 12.26 -7.05 -21.42
C ASN A 316 10.81 -7.33 -21.86
N LYS A 317 10.50 -8.59 -22.20
CA LYS A 317 9.13 -9.01 -22.55
C LYS A 317 8.48 -9.73 -21.36
N ARG A 318 7.14 -9.71 -21.31
CA ARG A 318 6.33 -10.34 -20.27
C ARG A 318 5.16 -11.10 -20.89
N GLU A 319 4.46 -11.85 -20.06
CA GLU A 319 3.18 -12.45 -20.42
C GLU A 319 2.17 -11.40 -20.92
N LYS A 320 1.30 -11.81 -21.83
CA LYS A 320 0.29 -10.92 -22.39
C LYS A 320 -0.81 -10.64 -21.35
N ILE A 321 -1.25 -9.39 -21.27
CA ILE A 321 -2.45 -9.02 -20.50
C ILE A 321 -3.50 -8.57 -21.50
N THR A 322 -4.48 -9.44 -21.74
CA THR A 322 -5.66 -9.11 -22.56
C THR A 322 -6.81 -9.84 -21.93
N PHE A 323 -7.81 -9.09 -21.45
CA PHE A 323 -8.99 -9.67 -20.81
C PHE A 323 -10.11 -9.85 -21.82
N GLY A 324 -10.97 -10.85 -21.59
CA GLY A 324 -12.19 -11.04 -22.36
C GLY A 324 -13.22 -9.95 -22.12
N LYS A 325 -14.28 -9.97 -22.93
CA LYS A 325 -15.37 -8.99 -22.81
C LYS A 325 -16.14 -9.23 -21.52
N GLU A 326 -16.23 -8.20 -20.70
CA GLU A 326 -16.97 -8.21 -19.44
C GLU A 326 -17.84 -6.96 -19.29
N ASN A 327 -18.63 -6.87 -18.22
CA ASN A 327 -19.35 -5.63 -17.92
C ASN A 327 -18.37 -4.46 -17.62
N PRO A 328 -18.78 -3.19 -17.80
CA PRO A 328 -17.88 -2.04 -17.68
C PRO A 328 -17.17 -1.91 -16.32
N ASP A 329 -17.83 -2.29 -15.22
CA ASP A 329 -17.26 -2.21 -13.88
C ASP A 329 -16.13 -3.22 -13.70
N ILE A 330 -16.35 -4.46 -14.14
CA ILE A 330 -15.33 -5.51 -14.12
C ILE A 330 -14.20 -5.19 -15.10
N GLN A 331 -14.48 -4.60 -16.26
CA GLN A 331 -13.43 -4.12 -17.16
C GLN A 331 -12.55 -3.03 -16.51
N ASN A 332 -13.15 -2.13 -15.74
CA ASN A 332 -12.39 -1.11 -15.02
C ASN A 332 -11.57 -1.71 -13.88
N LEU A 333 -12.12 -2.69 -13.16
CA LEU A 333 -11.40 -3.48 -12.16
C LEU A 333 -10.20 -4.18 -12.80
N GLN A 334 -10.42 -4.92 -13.89
CA GLN A 334 -9.41 -5.62 -14.68
C GLN A 334 -8.27 -4.69 -15.12
N LYS A 335 -8.60 -3.52 -15.66
CA LYS A 335 -7.61 -2.51 -16.07
C LYS A 335 -6.74 -2.05 -14.90
N SER A 336 -7.35 -1.75 -13.76
CA SER A 336 -6.62 -1.35 -12.57
C SER A 336 -5.78 -2.49 -11.99
N TYR A 337 -6.30 -3.72 -11.98
CA TYR A 337 -5.56 -4.91 -11.55
C TYR A 337 -4.35 -5.18 -12.46
N ALA A 338 -4.50 -4.99 -13.77
CA ALA A 338 -3.39 -5.07 -14.71
C ALA A 338 -2.30 -4.02 -14.45
N LYS A 339 -2.66 -2.80 -14.03
CA LYS A 339 -1.67 -1.77 -13.64
C LYS A 339 -0.84 -2.23 -12.45
N ILE A 340 -1.45 -2.90 -11.47
CA ILE A 340 -0.75 -3.47 -10.31
C ILE A 340 0.25 -4.55 -10.76
N ILE A 341 -0.19 -5.47 -11.63
CA ILE A 341 0.70 -6.49 -12.21
C ILE A 341 1.89 -5.80 -12.91
N VAL A 342 1.60 -4.81 -13.76
CA VAL A 342 2.61 -4.09 -14.52
C VAL A 342 3.60 -3.37 -13.62
N SER A 343 3.14 -2.69 -12.57
CA SER A 343 4.01 -1.97 -11.65
C SER A 343 4.91 -2.91 -10.82
N ALA A 344 4.46 -4.14 -10.55
CA ALA A 344 5.21 -5.13 -9.77
C ALA A 344 6.30 -5.85 -10.58
N TRP A 345 6.04 -6.19 -11.86
CA TRP A 345 6.92 -7.06 -12.66
C TRP A 345 7.89 -6.32 -13.60
N GLN A 346 8.24 -5.07 -13.26
CA GLN A 346 9.20 -4.27 -14.03
C GLN A 346 10.58 -4.94 -14.10
N ASP A 347 11.31 -4.73 -15.19
CA ASP A 347 12.65 -5.31 -15.36
C ASP A 347 13.64 -4.76 -14.34
N ASP A 348 13.73 -3.44 -14.23
CA ASP A 348 14.55 -2.78 -13.22
C ASP A 348 13.90 -2.89 -11.82
N PRO A 349 14.58 -3.51 -10.83
CA PRO A 349 14.10 -3.58 -9.46
C PRO A 349 13.79 -2.22 -8.80
N GLN A 350 14.46 -1.15 -9.22
CA GLN A 350 14.31 0.17 -8.59
C GLN A 350 12.94 0.79 -8.88
N ILE A 351 12.45 0.65 -10.11
CA ILE A 351 11.16 1.20 -10.55
C ILE A 351 9.95 0.31 -10.18
N ARG A 352 10.17 -0.93 -9.71
CA ARG A 352 9.08 -1.78 -9.22
C ARG A 352 8.34 -1.10 -8.08
N ALA A 353 7.01 -1.14 -8.13
CA ALA A 353 6.17 -0.63 -7.04
C ALA A 353 6.57 -1.24 -5.69
N SER A 354 6.41 -0.47 -4.62
CA SER A 354 6.60 -1.01 -3.28
C SER A 354 5.41 -1.91 -2.90
N LEU A 355 5.62 -2.87 -1.99
CA LEU A 355 4.49 -3.67 -1.48
C LEU A 355 3.42 -2.80 -0.83
N GLN A 356 3.82 -1.68 -0.21
CA GLN A 356 2.91 -0.69 0.34
C GLN A 356 2.03 -0.13 -0.78
N GLN A 357 2.61 0.32 -1.89
CA GLN A 357 1.84 0.84 -3.02
C GLN A 357 0.88 -0.22 -3.59
N ILE A 358 1.36 -1.45 -3.78
CA ILE A 358 0.54 -2.56 -4.29
C ILE A 358 -0.63 -2.86 -3.33
N PHE A 359 -0.37 -2.87 -2.01
CA PHE A 359 -1.40 -3.05 -1.00
C PHE A 359 -2.48 -1.98 -1.08
N LEU A 360 -2.10 -0.70 -1.23
CA LEU A 360 -3.04 0.41 -1.36
C LEU A 360 -3.91 0.26 -2.62
N GLU A 361 -3.30 -0.04 -3.76
CA GLU A 361 -4.04 -0.21 -5.01
C GLU A 361 -5.01 -1.41 -4.94
N LEU A 362 -4.59 -2.52 -4.32
CA LEU A 362 -5.46 -3.68 -4.07
C LEU A 362 -6.59 -3.35 -3.08
N HIS A 363 -6.30 -2.56 -2.04
CA HIS A 363 -7.29 -2.14 -1.05
C HIS A 363 -8.33 -1.18 -1.64
N ASP A 364 -7.91 -0.28 -2.53
CA ASP A 364 -8.81 0.61 -3.27
C ASP A 364 -9.74 -0.19 -4.18
N LEU A 365 -9.21 -1.20 -4.88
CA LEU A 365 -10.03 -2.14 -5.64
C LEU A 365 -11.02 -2.90 -4.76
N TYR A 366 -10.56 -3.39 -3.61
CA TYR A 366 -11.41 -4.08 -2.65
C TYR A 366 -12.55 -3.19 -2.14
N THR A 367 -12.24 -1.98 -1.71
CA THR A 367 -13.23 -1.04 -1.17
C THR A 367 -14.24 -0.64 -2.24
N LYS A 368 -13.78 -0.39 -3.47
CA LYS A 368 -14.63 0.04 -4.58
C LYS A 368 -15.56 -1.05 -5.09
N TYR A 369 -15.08 -2.29 -5.22
CA TYR A 369 -15.79 -3.35 -5.93
C TYR A 369 -16.26 -4.51 -5.04
N CYS A 370 -15.69 -4.70 -3.85
CA CYS A 370 -16.00 -5.84 -2.96
C CYS A 370 -16.88 -5.46 -1.76
N VAL A 371 -16.73 -4.24 -1.20
CA VAL A 371 -17.49 -3.80 -0.02
C VAL A 371 -18.81 -3.12 -0.38
N ALA A 372 -18.87 -2.41 -1.51
CA ALA A 372 -20.01 -1.60 -1.92
C ALA A 372 -21.14 -2.41 -2.58
N GLY A 373 -21.74 -3.37 -1.88
CA GLY A 373 -23.10 -3.88 -2.15
C GLY A 373 -23.43 -4.44 -3.56
N TYR A 374 -22.46 -4.60 -4.46
CA TYR A 374 -22.69 -5.24 -5.76
C TYR A 374 -23.06 -6.70 -5.52
N ASN A 375 -24.18 -7.13 -6.11
CA ASN A 375 -24.71 -8.50 -6.07
C ASN A 375 -23.58 -9.52 -5.94
N ALA A 376 -23.49 -10.16 -4.76
CA ALA A 376 -22.40 -11.05 -4.42
C ALA A 376 -22.43 -12.28 -5.34
N SER A 377 -21.77 -12.17 -6.50
CA SER A 377 -21.47 -13.31 -7.34
C SER A 377 -20.75 -14.34 -6.46
N PRO A 378 -21.08 -15.64 -6.60
CA PRO A 378 -20.33 -16.69 -5.94
C PRO A 378 -18.84 -16.50 -6.17
N ALA A 379 -18.06 -16.59 -5.09
CA ALA A 379 -16.61 -16.38 -5.13
C ALA A 379 -15.93 -17.38 -6.09
N LEU A 380 -16.41 -18.62 -6.06
CA LEU A 380 -16.08 -19.69 -7.00
C LEU A 380 -17.27 -19.95 -7.94
N LYS A 381 -16.99 -20.00 -9.23
CA LYS A 381 -17.93 -20.35 -10.29
C LYS A 381 -17.56 -21.73 -10.84
N PRO A 382 -18.49 -22.42 -11.54
CA PRO A 382 -18.14 -23.63 -12.27
C PRO A 382 -16.94 -23.38 -13.21
N ASP A 383 -16.08 -24.40 -13.36
CA ASP A 383 -14.93 -24.38 -14.26
C ASP A 383 -15.33 -23.89 -15.66
N LYS A 384 -14.51 -23.01 -16.23
CA LYS A 384 -14.63 -22.46 -17.58
C LYS A 384 -15.93 -21.69 -17.85
N THR A 385 -16.31 -20.81 -16.94
CA THR A 385 -17.43 -19.86 -17.09
C THR A 385 -16.99 -18.42 -17.41
N LEU A 386 -15.78 -18.00 -17.03
CA LEU A 386 -15.21 -16.68 -17.26
C LEU A 386 -14.36 -16.63 -18.54
N ASP A 387 -14.58 -15.64 -19.39
CA ASP A 387 -13.72 -15.35 -20.53
C ASP A 387 -12.49 -14.55 -20.07
N LEU A 388 -11.47 -15.25 -19.59
CA LEU A 388 -10.29 -14.63 -18.96
C LEU A 388 -9.39 -13.92 -19.97
N ASP A 389 -9.34 -14.37 -21.22
CA ASP A 389 -8.40 -13.90 -22.23
C ASP A 389 -9.00 -13.51 -23.60
N GLY A 390 -10.34 -13.53 -23.73
CA GLY A 390 -11.04 -13.13 -24.95
C GLY A 390 -11.12 -14.24 -26.00
N THR A 391 -10.56 -15.42 -25.74
CA THR A 391 -10.48 -16.50 -26.72
C THR A 391 -11.79 -17.29 -26.87
N ARG A 392 -12.77 -17.10 -25.97
CA ARG A 392 -14.07 -17.79 -26.04
C ARG A 392 -15.09 -17.15 -26.99
N ALA A 393 -14.89 -15.90 -27.41
CA ALA A 393 -15.86 -15.14 -28.20
C ALA A 393 -15.91 -15.47 -29.72
N ILE A 394 -15.43 -16.65 -30.14
CA ILE A 394 -15.51 -17.08 -31.55
C ILE A 394 -16.61 -18.14 -31.71
N SER A 395 -17.86 -17.69 -31.62
CA SER A 395 -18.98 -18.39 -32.24
C SER A 395 -20.00 -17.36 -32.75
N VAL A 396 -19.91 -17.14 -34.07
CA VAL A 396 -20.92 -16.71 -35.05
C VAL A 396 -21.87 -15.55 -34.68
N SER A 397 -21.78 -14.51 -35.52
CA SER A 397 -22.71 -13.40 -35.77
C SER A 397 -22.84 -12.28 -34.72
N ASP A 398 -21.77 -11.51 -34.54
CA ASP A 398 -21.90 -10.05 -34.66
C ASP A 398 -20.53 -9.43 -34.95
N VAL A 399 -20.42 -8.85 -36.15
CA VAL A 399 -19.26 -8.10 -36.62
C VAL A 399 -19.27 -6.75 -35.90
N GLY A 400 -18.72 -6.77 -34.69
CA GLY A 400 -18.48 -5.63 -33.82
C GLY A 400 -17.17 -5.83 -33.07
N GLY A 401 -16.12 -6.18 -33.82
CA GLY A 401 -14.75 -6.08 -33.36
C GLY A 401 -14.41 -4.60 -33.26
N LEU A 402 -14.28 -4.09 -32.04
CA LEU A 402 -13.42 -2.95 -31.83
C LEU A 402 -12.01 -3.47 -32.03
N ASP A 403 -11.52 -3.32 -33.26
CA ASP A 403 -10.09 -3.23 -33.53
C ASP A 403 -9.57 -2.13 -32.61
N LEU A 404 -8.93 -2.55 -31.51
CA LEU A 404 -7.86 -1.75 -30.94
C LEU A 404 -6.83 -1.65 -32.07
N PRO A 405 -6.48 -0.43 -32.52
CA PRO A 405 -5.55 -0.28 -33.64
C PRO A 405 -4.28 -1.06 -33.31
N ASP A 406 -3.78 -1.79 -34.31
CA ASP A 406 -2.51 -2.50 -34.26
C ASP A 406 -1.47 -1.64 -33.55
N LEU A 407 -1.09 -2.06 -32.35
CA LEU A 407 -0.04 -1.43 -31.56
C LEU A 407 1.33 -1.89 -32.10
N ASP A 408 1.53 -1.65 -33.39
CA ASP A 408 2.84 -1.44 -34.01
C ASP A 408 3.25 0.04 -33.81
N MET A 409 3.06 0.57 -32.59
CA MET A 409 3.80 1.76 -32.20
C MET A 409 5.17 1.28 -31.74
N GLU A 410 6.15 1.42 -32.63
CA GLU A 410 7.55 1.64 -32.25
C GLU A 410 7.59 2.67 -31.12
N PHE A 411 7.69 2.17 -29.88
CA PHE A 411 8.11 2.97 -28.74
C PHE A 411 9.58 3.32 -29.02
N SER A 412 9.83 4.51 -29.56
CA SER A 412 11.18 5.08 -29.55
C SER A 412 11.59 5.20 -28.08
N ILE A 413 12.55 4.36 -27.68
CA ILE A 413 13.20 4.35 -26.36
C ILE A 413 14.21 5.51 -26.24
N ASP A 414 14.31 6.38 -27.22
CA ASP A 414 15.18 7.56 -27.15
C ASP A 414 14.45 8.70 -26.43
N ALA A 415 14.41 8.57 -25.10
CA ALA A 415 14.12 9.57 -24.06
C ALA A 415 13.07 9.13 -23.03
N ILE A 416 13.23 7.95 -22.42
CA ILE A 416 12.66 7.75 -21.07
C ILE A 416 13.54 8.54 -20.12
N GLN A 417 13.09 9.74 -19.75
CA GLN A 417 13.77 10.56 -18.75
C GLN A 417 13.73 9.79 -17.42
N GLU A 418 14.91 9.47 -16.89
CA GLU A 418 15.07 8.74 -15.62
C GLU A 418 14.35 9.50 -14.50
N ILE A 419 13.21 8.97 -14.04
CA ILE A 419 12.41 9.63 -13.01
C ILE A 419 13.12 9.43 -11.67
N ILE A 420 13.67 10.52 -11.15
CA ILE A 420 14.31 10.55 -9.83
C ILE A 420 13.33 10.00 -8.78
N PRO A 421 13.72 9.04 -7.93
CA PRO A 421 12.87 8.52 -6.85
C PRO A 421 12.37 9.65 -5.95
N LEU A 422 11.13 9.54 -5.45
CA LEU A 422 10.51 10.60 -4.65
C LEU A 422 11.34 10.97 -3.41
N GLU A 423 11.93 9.99 -2.77
CA GLU A 423 12.82 10.15 -1.62
C GLU A 423 14.11 10.88 -1.98
N ASP A 424 14.67 10.66 -3.17
CA ASP A 424 15.81 11.42 -3.69
C ASP A 424 15.41 12.85 -4.07
N GLY A 425 14.19 13.07 -4.57
CA GLY A 425 13.63 14.41 -4.75
C GLY A 425 13.45 15.17 -3.42
N ILE A 426 13.00 14.48 -2.37
CA ILE A 426 12.92 15.03 -1.01
C ILE A 426 14.32 15.30 -0.45
N ALA A 427 15.27 14.41 -0.70
CA ALA A 427 16.67 14.60 -0.29
C ALA A 427 17.31 15.77 -1.06
N ALA A 428 17.03 15.90 -2.36
CA ALA A 428 17.44 17.02 -3.20
C ALA A 428 16.86 18.34 -2.67
N HIS A 429 15.59 18.36 -2.28
CA HIS A 429 14.99 19.51 -1.58
C HIS A 429 15.76 19.88 -0.31
N LYS A 430 16.09 18.89 0.54
CA LYS A 430 16.90 19.12 1.76
C LYS A 430 18.31 19.64 1.44
N ARG A 431 18.92 19.17 0.34
CA ARG A 431 20.20 19.67 -0.18
C ARG A 431 20.08 21.01 -0.94
N LYS A 432 18.87 21.57 -1.07
CA LYS A 432 18.54 22.79 -1.82
C LYS A 432 18.78 22.68 -3.34
N GLU A 433 18.82 21.46 -3.88
CA GLU A 433 18.85 21.15 -5.30
C GLU A 433 17.44 21.31 -5.89
N THR A 434 16.97 22.55 -6.00
CA THR A 434 15.55 22.83 -6.30
C THR A 434 15.09 22.34 -7.67
N ASN A 435 15.92 22.38 -8.71
CA ASN A 435 15.51 21.90 -10.04
C ASN A 435 15.33 20.37 -10.08
N VAL A 436 16.27 19.62 -9.48
CA VAL A 436 16.21 18.15 -9.37
C VAL A 436 14.98 17.72 -8.57
N ALA A 437 14.73 18.39 -7.45
CA ALA A 437 13.55 18.14 -6.64
C ALA A 437 12.26 18.49 -7.39
N TRP A 438 12.24 19.58 -8.16
CA TRP A 438 11.09 19.98 -8.97
C TRP A 438 10.78 18.94 -10.05
N GLU A 439 11.77 18.48 -10.81
CA GLU A 439 11.59 17.44 -11.84
C GLU A 439 11.01 16.17 -11.23
N CYS A 440 11.55 15.74 -10.09
CA CYS A 440 11.04 14.62 -9.32
C CYS A 440 9.58 14.82 -8.90
N PHE A 441 9.27 15.92 -8.21
CA PHE A 441 7.90 16.17 -7.71
C PHE A 441 6.90 16.35 -8.84
N ASN A 442 7.31 16.96 -9.96
CA ASN A 442 6.46 17.12 -11.13
C ASN A 442 6.10 15.75 -11.72
N ALA A 443 7.10 14.92 -12.00
CA ALA A 443 6.89 13.59 -12.57
C ALA A 443 6.03 12.70 -11.67
N HIS A 444 6.33 12.63 -10.36
CA HIS A 444 5.56 11.81 -9.42
C HIS A 444 4.14 12.34 -9.19
N ALA A 445 3.93 13.66 -9.22
CA ALA A 445 2.58 14.24 -9.09
C ALA A 445 1.71 13.92 -10.30
N ASP A 446 2.29 13.93 -11.52
CA ASP A 446 1.60 13.57 -12.76
C ASP A 446 1.20 12.08 -12.79
N LEU A 447 1.96 11.23 -12.08
CA LEU A 447 1.62 9.83 -11.79
C LEU A 447 0.59 9.65 -10.65
N GLY A 448 0.10 10.75 -10.06
CA GLY A 448 -0.94 10.72 -9.05
C GLY A 448 -0.45 10.57 -7.61
N ASN A 449 0.86 10.57 -7.34
CA ASN A 449 1.40 10.42 -5.99
C ASN A 449 1.00 11.61 -5.09
N THR A 450 0.28 11.34 -4.00
CA THR A 450 -0.23 12.35 -3.05
C THR A 450 0.86 13.21 -2.41
N THR A 451 1.98 12.60 -1.99
CA THR A 451 3.11 13.31 -1.40
C THR A 451 3.81 14.21 -2.43
N ALA A 452 3.93 13.75 -3.67
CA ALA A 452 4.47 14.55 -4.76
C ALA A 452 3.54 15.70 -5.16
N LYS A 453 2.21 15.50 -5.18
CA LYS A 453 1.23 16.59 -5.36
C LYS A 453 1.45 17.68 -4.30
N TYR A 454 1.62 17.28 -3.03
CA TYR A 454 1.96 18.22 -1.97
C TYR A 454 3.27 18.96 -2.24
N TRP A 455 4.35 18.26 -2.60
CA TRP A 455 5.66 18.90 -2.81
C TRP A 455 5.69 19.79 -4.06
N LYS A 456 5.03 19.38 -5.15
CA LYS A 456 4.80 20.20 -6.35
C LYS A 456 4.02 21.46 -5.99
N GLY A 457 2.93 21.30 -5.21
CA GLY A 457 2.17 22.44 -4.69
C GLY A 457 3.02 23.36 -3.80
N TYR A 458 3.87 22.80 -2.96
CA TYR A 458 4.80 23.56 -2.12
C TYR A 458 5.80 24.37 -2.95
N TYR A 459 6.37 23.78 -3.99
CA TYR A 459 7.29 24.47 -4.89
C TYR A 459 6.62 25.61 -5.64
N LEU A 460 5.42 25.37 -6.18
CA LEU A 460 4.61 26.39 -6.85
C LEU A 460 4.17 27.52 -5.90
N TRP A 461 3.95 27.19 -4.62
CA TRP A 461 3.56 28.18 -3.62
C TRP A 461 4.71 29.11 -3.24
N GLU A 462 5.89 28.54 -2.97
CA GLU A 462 7.08 29.26 -2.54
C GLU A 462 7.84 29.93 -3.70
N GLY A 463 7.67 29.44 -4.94
CA GLY A 463 8.40 29.95 -6.10
C GLY A 463 9.73 29.23 -6.37
N TYR A 464 9.89 27.99 -5.91
CA TYR A 464 11.13 27.22 -6.11
C TYR A 464 11.28 26.76 -7.56
N ALA A 465 12.53 26.54 -8.00
CA ALA A 465 12.87 26.20 -9.38
C ALA A 465 12.33 27.20 -10.43
N GLY A 466 12.06 28.45 -10.02
CA GLY A 466 11.47 29.48 -10.89
C GLY A 466 9.98 29.30 -11.18
N GLN A 467 9.31 28.34 -10.51
CA GLN A 467 7.91 28.00 -10.73
C GLN A 467 7.06 28.61 -9.63
N LYS A 468 6.20 29.59 -9.96
CA LYS A 468 5.30 30.23 -8.98
C LYS A 468 3.88 30.31 -9.49
N ASP A 469 3.00 29.51 -8.92
CA ASP A 469 1.57 29.53 -9.17
C ASP A 469 0.81 29.13 -7.90
N ARG A 470 0.35 30.13 -7.15
CA ARG A 470 -0.37 29.88 -5.89
C ARG A 470 -1.78 29.32 -6.10
N VAL A 471 -2.39 29.57 -7.26
CA VAL A 471 -3.72 29.05 -7.60
C VAL A 471 -3.60 27.55 -7.83
N GLU A 472 -2.64 27.13 -8.65
CA GLU A 472 -2.39 25.71 -8.92
C GLU A 472 -1.86 24.98 -7.67
N ALA A 473 -0.97 25.61 -6.90
CA ALA A 473 -0.54 25.07 -5.61
C ALA A 473 -1.71 24.76 -4.67
N SER A 474 -2.70 25.66 -4.57
CA SER A 474 -3.88 25.46 -3.74
C SER A 474 -4.73 24.28 -4.21
N LYS A 475 -4.87 24.07 -5.53
CA LYS A 475 -5.55 22.87 -6.07
C LYS A 475 -4.80 21.59 -5.74
N LEU A 476 -3.46 21.59 -5.86
CA LEU A 476 -2.63 20.44 -5.52
C LEU A 476 -2.67 20.12 -4.01
N PHE A 477 -2.62 21.15 -3.16
CA PHE A 477 -2.84 20.98 -1.72
C PHE A 477 -4.22 20.43 -1.43
N LYS A 478 -5.27 20.92 -2.11
CA LYS A 478 -6.62 20.39 -1.95
C LYS A 478 -6.68 18.91 -2.32
N ALA A 479 -6.16 18.54 -3.48
CA ALA A 479 -6.15 17.16 -3.94
C ALA A 479 -5.42 16.24 -2.94
N ALA A 480 -4.23 16.66 -2.47
CA ALA A 480 -3.50 15.88 -1.48
C ALA A 480 -4.15 15.88 -0.08
N ALA A 481 -4.88 16.95 0.27
CA ALA A 481 -5.63 17.05 1.51
C ALA A 481 -6.84 16.12 1.54
N ASP A 482 -7.53 16.00 0.40
CA ASP A 482 -8.67 15.11 0.20
C ASP A 482 -8.22 13.63 0.21
N ASP A 483 -6.97 13.35 -0.20
CA ASP A 483 -6.29 12.05 -0.04
C ASP A 483 -5.85 11.75 1.43
N GLY A 484 -6.10 12.65 2.38
CA GLY A 484 -5.84 12.44 3.81
C GLY A 484 -4.46 12.89 4.32
N LEU A 485 -3.63 13.51 3.49
CA LEU A 485 -2.30 13.97 3.91
C LEU A 485 -2.42 15.20 4.85
N ALA A 486 -2.01 15.03 6.11
CA ALA A 486 -2.20 16.05 7.17
C ALA A 486 -1.52 17.39 6.85
N ASP A 487 -0.30 17.36 6.33
CA ASP A 487 0.42 18.56 5.91
C ASP A 487 -0.26 19.26 4.73
N ALA A 488 -0.88 18.50 3.81
CA ALA A 488 -1.65 19.08 2.72
C ALA A 488 -2.97 19.68 3.23
N GLN A 489 -3.64 19.08 4.20
CA GLN A 489 -4.82 19.63 4.84
C GLN A 489 -4.51 20.96 5.52
N LEU A 490 -3.40 21.03 6.26
CA LEU A 490 -2.90 22.28 6.84
C LEU A 490 -2.61 23.31 5.74
N ARG A 491 -1.82 22.95 4.72
CA ARG A 491 -1.46 23.89 3.66
C ARG A 491 -2.65 24.35 2.84
N TYR A 492 -3.61 23.49 2.58
CA TYR A 492 -4.84 23.86 1.90
C TYR A 492 -5.63 24.87 2.74
N ALA A 493 -5.82 24.63 4.05
CA ALA A 493 -6.48 25.58 4.94
C ALA A 493 -5.83 26.96 4.85
N PHE A 494 -4.51 27.04 4.99
CA PHE A 494 -3.78 28.31 4.88
C PHE A 494 -3.77 28.88 3.45
N SER A 495 -3.89 28.05 2.42
CA SER A 495 -4.02 28.52 1.03
C SER A 495 -5.35 29.24 0.77
N LEU A 496 -6.35 29.10 1.65
CA LEU A 496 -7.60 29.86 1.56
C LEU A 496 -7.45 31.31 2.03
N VAL A 497 -6.28 31.66 2.59
CA VAL A 497 -5.97 32.98 3.14
C VAL A 497 -5.02 33.71 2.19
N GLY A 498 -5.51 34.75 1.53
CA GLY A 498 -4.64 35.63 0.71
C GLY A 498 -4.16 35.06 -0.63
N ASN A 499 -4.75 33.96 -1.10
CA ASN A 499 -4.51 33.43 -2.44
C ASN A 499 -5.37 34.19 -3.47
N PRO A 500 -4.81 34.68 -4.60
CA PRO A 500 -5.59 35.39 -5.61
C PRO A 500 -6.82 34.61 -6.07
N GLY A 501 -7.97 35.28 -6.11
CA GLY A 501 -9.24 34.69 -6.55
C GLY A 501 -9.99 33.88 -5.50
N THR A 502 -9.42 33.67 -4.31
CA THR A 502 -10.07 32.91 -3.22
C THR A 502 -10.74 33.84 -2.21
N LYS A 503 -12.05 33.64 -1.98
CA LYS A 503 -12.76 34.29 -0.87
C LYS A 503 -12.56 33.46 0.40
N PHE A 504 -11.95 34.06 1.42
CA PHE A 504 -11.73 33.39 2.70
C PHE A 504 -13.05 32.89 3.29
N ASN A 505 -13.11 31.60 3.58
CA ASN A 505 -14.24 30.96 4.27
C ASN A 505 -13.74 30.37 5.59
N LYS A 506 -14.11 31.04 6.69
CA LYS A 506 -13.74 30.63 8.06
C LYS A 506 -14.12 29.18 8.37
N ASN A 507 -15.30 28.73 7.94
CA ASN A 507 -15.77 27.39 8.28
C ASN A 507 -14.93 26.32 7.58
N VAL A 508 -14.64 26.53 6.29
CA VAL A 508 -13.78 25.61 5.52
C VAL A 508 -12.34 25.63 6.05
N PHE A 509 -11.85 26.80 6.46
CA PHE A 509 -10.53 26.93 7.10
C PHE A 509 -10.46 26.09 8.38
N ILE A 510 -11.43 26.23 9.28
CA ILE A 510 -11.48 25.48 10.55
C ILE A 510 -11.66 23.99 10.25
N GLU A 511 -12.51 23.61 9.29
CA GLU A 511 -12.73 22.22 8.90
C GLU A 511 -11.43 21.52 8.49
N TYR A 512 -10.65 22.13 7.58
CA TYR A 512 -9.39 21.53 7.14
C TYR A 512 -8.29 21.61 8.20
N LEU A 513 -8.31 22.63 9.07
CA LEU A 513 -7.42 22.69 10.23
C LEU A 513 -7.73 21.57 11.24
N THR A 514 -9.01 21.29 11.49
CA THR A 514 -9.48 20.15 12.30
C THR A 514 -9.09 18.83 11.66
N LYS A 515 -9.35 18.64 10.36
CA LYS A 515 -8.90 17.44 9.64
C LYS A 515 -7.40 17.21 9.82
N ALA A 516 -6.57 18.23 9.61
CA ALA A 516 -5.12 18.14 9.80
C ALA A 516 -4.74 17.76 11.24
N ALA A 517 -5.41 18.34 12.24
CA ALA A 517 -5.14 18.08 13.65
C ALA A 517 -5.55 16.67 14.11
N ASP A 518 -6.70 16.20 13.65
CA ASP A 518 -7.19 14.83 13.88
C ASP A 518 -6.29 13.81 13.18
N ASN A 519 -5.68 14.23 12.08
CA ASN A 519 -4.60 13.54 11.37
C ASN A 519 -3.21 13.84 11.97
N ASN A 520 -3.11 14.10 13.27
CA ASN A 520 -1.85 14.22 14.01
C ASN A 520 -0.87 15.31 13.53
N ASN A 521 -1.32 16.32 12.77
CA ASN A 521 -0.47 17.46 12.43
C ASN A 521 -0.29 18.36 13.66
N SER A 522 0.91 18.37 14.23
CA SER A 522 1.21 19.09 15.47
C SER A 522 1.05 20.61 15.35
N THR A 523 1.30 21.18 14.17
CA THR A 523 1.08 22.61 13.89
C THR A 523 -0.42 22.93 13.81
N ALA A 524 -1.23 22.06 13.21
CA ALA A 524 -2.69 22.20 13.19
C ALA A 524 -3.28 22.07 14.59
N GLN A 525 -2.84 21.08 15.37
CA GLN A 525 -3.23 20.89 16.77
C GLN A 525 -2.88 22.13 17.60
N PHE A 526 -1.66 22.67 17.46
CA PHE A 526 -1.29 23.91 18.14
C PHE A 526 -2.22 25.08 17.76
N ASN A 527 -2.47 25.27 16.45
CA ASN A 527 -3.29 26.38 15.96
C ASN A 527 -4.75 26.25 16.40
N LEU A 528 -5.32 25.05 16.46
CA LEU A 528 -6.66 24.82 17.05
C LEU A 528 -6.68 25.06 18.55
N GLY A 529 -5.67 24.57 19.26
CA GLY A 529 -5.53 24.78 20.70
C GLY A 529 -5.52 26.26 21.06
N ASP A 530 -4.69 27.03 20.36
CA ASP A 530 -4.60 28.48 20.52
C ASP A 530 -5.89 29.22 20.11
N LEU A 531 -6.55 28.74 19.04
CA LEU A 531 -7.83 29.28 18.57
C LEU A 531 -8.94 29.10 19.60
N TYR A 532 -9.08 27.92 20.22
CA TYR A 532 -10.12 27.66 21.22
C TYR A 532 -9.83 28.31 22.58
N ILE A 533 -8.57 28.38 23.03
CA ILE A 533 -8.23 29.05 24.30
C ILE A 533 -8.54 30.55 24.23
N HIS A 534 -8.13 31.20 23.14
CA HIS A 534 -8.22 32.65 23.03
C HIS A 534 -9.49 33.13 22.30
N GLY A 535 -10.29 32.22 21.74
CA GLY A 535 -11.51 32.56 21.00
C GLY A 535 -11.22 33.28 19.68
N LYS A 536 -10.12 32.90 19.01
CA LYS A 536 -9.65 33.58 17.79
C LYS A 536 -10.59 33.33 16.62
N LEU A 537 -10.53 34.21 15.62
CA LEU A 537 -11.44 34.21 14.46
C LEU A 537 -12.93 34.26 14.85
N GLY A 538 -13.29 34.69 16.07
CA GLY A 538 -14.66 34.70 16.57
C GLY A 538 -15.23 33.30 16.80
N VAL A 539 -14.39 32.34 17.16
CA VAL A 539 -14.82 31.03 17.67
C VAL A 539 -15.07 31.16 19.18
N SER A 540 -16.12 30.49 19.69
CA SER A 540 -16.39 30.47 21.12
C SER A 540 -15.21 29.86 21.86
N LYS A 541 -14.83 30.48 23.00
CA LYS A 541 -13.76 29.94 23.84
C LYS A 541 -14.17 28.57 24.37
N ASP A 542 -13.28 27.59 24.21
CA ASP A 542 -13.41 26.27 24.80
C ASP A 542 -12.05 25.88 25.38
N GLU A 543 -11.88 26.14 26.66
CA GLU A 543 -10.60 25.96 27.33
C GLU A 543 -10.21 24.48 27.44
N LEU A 544 -11.18 23.58 27.61
CA LEU A 544 -10.94 22.14 27.69
C LEU A 544 -10.48 21.58 26.35
N LEU A 545 -11.21 21.89 25.27
CA LEU A 545 -10.86 21.47 23.92
C LEU A 545 -9.54 22.10 23.47
N GLY A 546 -9.32 23.37 23.81
CA GLY A 546 -8.08 24.07 23.53
C GLY A 546 -6.87 23.43 24.21
N LYS A 547 -6.97 23.13 25.51
CA LYS A 547 -5.93 22.40 26.26
C LYS A 547 -5.66 21.01 25.69
N LYS A 548 -6.71 20.28 25.31
CA LYS A 548 -6.58 18.96 24.66
C LYS A 548 -5.71 19.04 23.41
N TYR A 549 -6.02 19.97 22.50
CA TYR A 549 -5.24 20.13 21.27
C TYR A 549 -3.80 20.61 21.54
N LEU A 550 -3.58 21.50 22.51
CA LEU A 550 -2.22 21.89 22.90
C LEU A 550 -1.42 20.72 23.50
N LYS A 551 -2.02 19.86 24.32
CA LYS A 551 -1.36 18.65 24.84
C LYS A 551 -0.97 17.71 23.70
N LEU A 552 -1.86 17.46 22.74
CA LEU A 552 -1.56 16.63 21.55
C LEU A 552 -0.38 17.21 20.74
N ALA A 553 -0.37 18.53 20.53
CA ALA A 553 0.73 19.20 19.85
C ALA A 553 2.06 19.07 20.64
N ALA A 554 2.01 19.23 21.97
CA ALA A 554 3.19 19.11 22.82
C ALA A 554 3.74 17.68 22.90
N LEU A 555 2.88 16.65 22.93
CA LEU A 555 3.26 15.24 22.83
C LEU A 555 3.97 14.95 21.50
N SER A 556 3.60 15.68 20.44
CA SER A 556 4.25 15.65 19.13
C SER A 556 5.46 16.58 19.04
N SER A 557 6.04 16.98 20.19
CA SER A 557 7.22 17.84 20.31
C SER A 557 7.09 19.24 19.68
N GLN A 558 5.88 19.78 19.58
CA GLN A 558 5.67 21.15 19.08
C GLN A 558 6.17 22.17 20.13
N PRO A 559 7.23 22.96 19.86
CA PRO A 559 7.91 23.79 20.87
C PRO A 559 7.05 24.87 21.51
N LYS A 560 6.21 25.54 20.71
CA LYS A 560 5.30 26.60 21.16
C LYS A 560 4.14 26.04 21.97
N ALA A 561 3.67 24.83 21.66
CA ALA A 561 2.66 24.15 22.47
C ALA A 561 3.22 23.83 23.86
N ILE A 562 4.45 23.30 23.91
CA ILE A 562 5.17 23.05 25.16
C ILE A 562 5.35 24.35 25.96
N GLU A 563 5.80 25.43 25.32
CA GLU A 563 5.98 26.74 25.95
C GLU A 563 4.68 27.28 26.55
N ILE A 564 3.55 27.18 25.82
CA ILE A 564 2.25 27.63 26.31
C ILE A 564 1.79 26.78 27.49
N LEU A 565 1.88 25.45 27.42
CA LEU A 565 1.47 24.57 28.52
C LEU A 565 2.33 24.79 29.77
N GLN A 566 3.62 25.04 29.62
CA GLN A 566 4.51 25.42 30.72
C GLN A 566 4.09 26.76 31.36
N LYS A 567 3.78 27.78 30.53
CA LYS A 567 3.27 29.08 31.02
C LYS A 567 1.93 28.96 31.75
N LEU A 568 1.09 28.02 31.32
CA LEU A 568 -0.21 27.74 31.95
C LEU A 568 -0.11 26.78 33.15
N ASN A 569 1.09 26.28 33.46
CA ASN A 569 1.35 25.29 34.52
C ASN A 569 0.54 23.99 34.35
N ILE A 570 0.36 23.53 33.11
CA ILE A 570 -0.40 22.33 32.75
C ILE A 570 0.56 21.18 32.47
N ASN A 571 0.34 20.05 33.12
CA ASN A 571 1.11 18.83 32.86
C ASN A 571 0.73 18.24 31.49
N ILE A 572 1.75 17.92 30.68
CA ILE A 572 1.60 17.32 29.35
C ILE A 572 1.10 15.87 29.44
N TYR A 573 1.41 15.16 30.53
CA TYR A 573 1.22 13.71 30.68
C TYR A 573 0.03 13.29 31.55
N ASN A 574 -0.59 14.22 32.28
CA ASN A 574 -1.71 13.92 33.18
C ASN A 574 -2.97 14.72 32.80
N ASP A 575 -4.13 14.12 33.00
CA ASP A 575 -5.44 14.77 32.92
C ASP A 575 -5.88 15.24 34.32
N ASP A 576 -5.34 16.37 34.76
CA ASP A 576 -5.88 17.10 35.92
C ASP A 576 -7.05 18.00 35.49
#